data_AF-A0AAI8XCN6-F1
#
_entry.id   AF-A0AAI8XCN6-F1
#
_cell.length_a   1.000
_cell.length_b   1.000
_cell.length_c   1.000
_cell.angle_alpha   90.00
_cell.angle_beta   90.00
_cell.angle_gamma   90.00
#
_symmetry.space_group_name_H-M   'P 1'
#
loop_
_entity.id
_entity.type
_entity.pdbx_description
1 polymer ?
#
loop_
_entity_poly.entity_id
_entity_poly.type
_entity_poly.pdbx_seq_one_letter_code
_entity_poly.pdbx_strand_id
1 'polypeptide(L)'
;MAVSREKESLARVLAHEGGYSNHPNDPGGPTMKGTQRVYDGFRKGKGLATRSVKSLTTAELNEIYVRQYWDAVQGDTLPAGVDYVVLDGALNSGPGRSIMWLQQALRPAYTGRIDGVLGMGGVRR
;
A
#
# COMPACT_ATOMS: atom_id res chain seq x y z
N MET A 1 -3.07 15.19 -16.63
CA MET A 1 -2.29 14.25 -15.81
C MET A 1 -2.62 14.57 -14.37
N ALA A 2 -3.33 13.69 -13.66
CA ALA A 2 -3.57 13.90 -12.24
C ALA A 2 -2.21 13.79 -11.54
N VAL A 3 -1.83 14.82 -10.78
CA VAL A 3 -0.69 14.73 -9.88
C VAL A 3 -1.06 13.64 -8.88
N SER A 4 -0.31 12.54 -8.88
CA SER A 4 -0.59 11.39 -8.02
C SER A 4 -0.64 11.83 -6.56
N ARG A 5 -1.75 11.49 -5.88
CA ARG A 5 -2.00 11.80 -4.46
C ARG A 5 -1.29 10.82 -3.51
N GLU A 6 -0.53 9.87 -4.07
CA GLU A 6 0.23 8.82 -3.39
C GLU A 6 0.98 9.34 -2.16
N LYS A 7 1.83 10.36 -2.33
CA LYS A 7 2.66 10.91 -1.25
C LYS A 7 1.83 11.52 -0.13
N GLU A 8 0.75 12.22 -0.46
CA GLU A 8 -0.13 12.86 0.52
C GLU A 8 -0.90 11.80 1.32
N SER A 9 -1.45 10.79 0.63
CA SER A 9 -2.19 9.70 1.26
C SER A 9 -1.28 8.84 2.15
N LEU A 10 -0.11 8.43 1.66
CA LEU A 10 0.87 7.69 2.47
C LEU A 10 1.32 8.50 3.69
N ALA A 11 1.65 9.78 3.52
CA ALA A 11 2.07 10.63 4.64
C ALA A 11 0.97 10.73 5.71
N ARG A 12 -0.31 10.86 5.30
CA ARG A 12 -1.44 10.93 6.22
C ARG A 12 -1.70 9.63 6.96
N VAL A 13 -1.66 8.48 6.27
CA VAL A 13 -1.87 7.19 6.94
C VAL A 13 -0.75 6.91 7.93
N LEU A 14 0.50 7.09 7.51
CA LEU A 14 1.66 6.80 8.36
C LEU A 14 1.79 7.79 9.54
N ALA A 15 1.26 9.01 9.42
CA ALA A 15 1.14 9.95 10.55
C ALA A 15 0.09 9.48 11.58
N HIS A 16 -1.05 8.93 11.13
CA HIS A 16 -2.09 8.39 12.01
C HIS A 16 -1.68 7.07 12.69
N GLU A 17 -0.91 6.21 12.01
CA GLU A 17 -0.39 4.95 12.59
C GLU A 17 0.76 5.17 13.59
N GLY A 18 1.21 6.41 13.80
CA GLY A 18 2.32 6.75 14.70
C GLY A 18 3.68 6.25 14.21
N GLY A 19 3.79 5.84 12.94
CA GLY A 19 5.00 5.26 12.37
C GLY A 19 5.89 6.29 11.65
N TYR A 20 5.34 7.36 11.06
CA TYR A 20 6.18 8.31 10.32
C TYR A 20 6.82 9.36 11.24
N SER A 21 7.95 8.99 11.83
CA SER A 21 8.87 9.97 12.41
C SER A 21 10.10 10.07 11.54
N ASN A 22 10.22 11.18 10.78
CA ASN A 22 11.44 11.54 10.06
C ASN A 22 12.37 12.33 10.98
N HIS A 23 12.62 11.82 12.19
CA HIS A 23 13.61 12.39 13.10
C HIS A 23 14.95 11.65 12.93
N PRO A 24 16.08 12.37 12.77
CA PRO A 24 17.42 11.76 12.67
C PRO A 24 17.80 10.85 13.85
N ASN A 25 17.12 11.02 14.99
CA ASN A 25 17.36 10.31 16.24
C ASN A 25 16.24 9.33 16.60
N ASP A 26 15.28 9.08 15.71
CA ASP A 26 14.24 8.09 15.98
C ASP A 26 14.77 6.68 15.65
N PRO A 27 14.98 5.79 16.65
CA PRO A 27 15.43 4.43 16.38
C PRO A 27 14.39 3.59 15.63
N GLY A 28 13.14 4.07 15.59
CA GLY A 28 12.05 3.48 14.82
C GLY A 28 11.78 4.27 13.55
N GLY A 29 12.50 3.94 12.46
CA GLY A 29 12.00 4.26 11.12
C GLY A 29 10.59 3.70 10.91
N PRO A 30 9.84 4.14 9.88
CA PRO A 30 8.42 3.87 9.79
C PRO A 30 8.11 2.40 9.97
N THR A 31 7.16 2.13 10.86
CA THR A 31 6.75 0.79 11.31
C THR A 31 6.09 -0.01 10.18
N MET A 32 6.76 -0.20 9.04
CA MET A 32 6.92 -1.58 8.60
C MET A 32 7.81 -2.22 9.67
N LYS A 33 7.20 -3.01 10.57
CA LYS A 33 7.89 -4.18 11.10
C LYS A 33 8.25 -5.02 9.89
N GLY A 34 9.38 -4.68 9.28
CA GLY A 34 9.84 -5.23 8.03
C GLY A 34 10.16 -6.68 8.30
N THR A 35 9.17 -7.54 8.06
CA THR A 35 9.44 -8.95 7.98
C THR A 35 10.50 -9.06 6.88
N GLN A 36 11.69 -9.54 7.26
CA GLN A 36 12.84 -9.69 6.36
C GLN A 36 12.42 -10.27 4.99
N ARG A 37 11.40 -11.15 5.02
CA ARG A 37 10.67 -11.70 3.87
C ARG A 37 10.16 -10.68 2.86
N VAL A 38 9.49 -9.61 3.28
CA VAL A 38 8.94 -8.59 2.37
C VAL A 38 10.06 -7.82 1.71
N TYR A 39 11.09 -7.45 2.48
CA TYR A 39 12.24 -6.75 1.93
C TYR A 39 13.05 -7.62 0.97
N ASP A 40 13.24 -8.90 1.31
CA ASP A 40 13.88 -9.87 0.43
C ASP A 40 13.08 -10.06 -0.87
N GLY A 41 11.75 -10.16 -0.78
CA GLY A 41 10.86 -10.25 -1.94
C GLY A 41 10.98 -9.03 -2.86
N PHE A 42 10.95 -7.83 -2.28
CA PHE A 42 11.16 -6.58 -3.02
C PHE A 42 12.52 -6.56 -3.73
N ARG A 43 13.62 -6.89 -3.04
CA ARG A 43 14.97 -6.88 -3.61
C ARG A 43 15.13 -7.94 -4.70
N LYS A 44 14.64 -9.15 -4.48
CA LYS A 44 14.61 -10.22 -5.49
C LYS A 44 13.83 -9.79 -6.74
N GLY A 45 12.68 -9.14 -6.57
CA GLY A 45 11.89 -8.59 -7.68
C GLY A 45 12.63 -7.53 -8.50
N LYS A 46 13.65 -6.87 -7.91
CA LYS A 46 14.55 -5.93 -8.61
C LYS A 46 15.86 -6.56 -9.08
N GLY A 47 16.05 -7.88 -8.93
CA GLY A 47 17.31 -8.56 -9.25
C GLY A 47 18.46 -8.18 -8.31
N LEU A 48 18.15 -7.66 -7.11
CA LEU A 48 19.14 -7.23 -6.12
C LEU A 48 19.38 -8.34 -5.09
N ALA A 49 20.62 -8.50 -4.64
CA ALA A 49 20.97 -9.40 -3.53
C ALA A 49 20.23 -9.00 -2.25
N THR A 50 19.73 -9.98 -1.48
CA THR A 50 19.06 -9.73 -0.19
C THR A 50 20.02 -9.09 0.81
N ARG A 51 19.50 -8.27 1.73
CA ARG A 51 20.28 -7.71 2.84
C ARG A 51 19.37 -7.49 4.04
N SER A 52 19.97 -7.33 5.22
CA SER A 52 19.20 -7.10 6.45
C SER A 52 18.24 -5.94 6.28
N VAL A 53 17.01 -6.09 6.75
CA VAL A 53 16.03 -5.01 6.81
C VAL A 53 16.51 -3.81 7.63
N LYS A 54 17.53 -3.98 8.48
CA LYS A 54 18.23 -2.88 9.16
C LYS A 54 18.94 -1.92 8.20
N SER A 55 19.21 -2.35 6.97
CA SER A 55 19.80 -1.53 5.90
C SER A 55 18.75 -0.98 4.93
N LEU A 56 17.47 -1.11 5.26
CA LEU A 56 16.37 -0.54 4.46
C LEU A 56 16.46 0.98 4.47
N THR A 57 16.50 1.58 3.28
CA THR A 57 16.49 3.04 3.14
C THR A 57 15.05 3.57 3.10
N THR A 58 14.85 4.83 3.48
CA THR A 58 13.54 5.51 3.34
C THR A 58 13.02 5.48 1.90
N ALA A 59 13.91 5.58 0.91
CA ALA A 59 13.53 5.48 -0.50
C ALA A 59 13.02 4.09 -0.89
N GLU A 60 13.71 3.02 -0.46
CA GLU A 60 13.23 1.64 -0.68
C GLU A 60 11.94 1.36 0.08
N LEU A 61 11.81 1.87 1.31
CA LEU A 61 10.60 1.73 2.11
C LEU A 61 9.40 2.40 1.42
N ASN A 62 9.58 3.62 0.92
CA ASN A 62 8.55 4.30 0.14
C ASN A 62 8.20 3.50 -1.13
N GLU A 63 9.20 3.01 -1.88
CA GLU A 63 8.96 2.21 -3.09
C GLU A 63 8.19 0.91 -2.77
N ILE A 64 8.49 0.27 -1.64
CA ILE A 64 7.75 -0.89 -1.14
C ILE A 64 6.30 -0.52 -0.86
N TYR A 65 6.05 0.57 -0.13
CA TYR A 65 4.71 1.01 0.19
C TYR A 65 3.88 1.31 -1.06
N VAL A 66 4.47 2.01 -2.02
CA VAL A 66 3.83 2.33 -3.29
C VAL A 66 3.46 1.04 -4.02
N ARG A 67 4.43 0.17 -4.26
CA ARG A 67 4.20 -1.04 -5.07
C ARG A 67 3.26 -2.04 -4.41
N GLN A 68 3.39 -2.26 -3.11
CA GLN A 68 2.66 -3.32 -2.43
C GLN A 68 1.28 -2.88 -1.96
N TYR A 69 1.03 -1.58 -1.80
CA TYR A 69 -0.22 -1.07 -1.25
C TYR A 69 -0.89 -0.09 -2.20
N TRP A 70 -0.24 1.00 -2.60
CA TRP A 70 -0.85 2.02 -3.48
C TRP A 70 -1.19 1.50 -4.87
N ASP A 71 -0.23 0.88 -5.54
CA ASP A 71 -0.42 0.31 -6.88
C ASP A 71 -1.36 -0.89 -6.83
N ALA A 72 -1.23 -1.71 -5.79
CA ALA A 72 -2.06 -2.90 -5.59
C ALA A 72 -3.56 -2.56 -5.44
N VAL A 73 -3.88 -1.38 -4.90
CA VAL A 73 -5.25 -0.86 -4.80
C VAL A 73 -5.60 0.16 -5.87
N GLN A 74 -4.78 0.27 -6.92
CA GLN A 74 -4.99 1.22 -8.04
C GLN A 74 -5.31 2.64 -7.54
N GLY A 75 -4.58 3.12 -6.53
CA GLY A 75 -4.89 4.37 -5.82
C GLY A 75 -5.09 5.57 -6.73
N ASP A 76 -4.30 5.68 -7.82
CA ASP A 76 -4.42 6.77 -8.79
C ASP A 76 -5.73 6.79 -9.59
N THR A 77 -6.47 5.67 -9.62
CA THR A 77 -7.76 5.55 -10.30
C THR A 77 -8.94 5.85 -9.39
N LEU A 78 -8.71 5.90 -8.07
CA LEU A 78 -9.77 6.11 -7.09
C LEU A 78 -10.01 7.62 -6.88
N PRO A 79 -11.27 8.01 -6.58
CA PRO A 79 -11.56 9.37 -6.18
C PRO A 79 -10.78 9.77 -4.92
N ALA A 80 -10.44 11.05 -4.82
CA ALA A 80 -9.81 11.60 -3.62
C ALA A 80 -10.65 11.31 -2.35
N GLY A 81 -9.99 10.86 -1.29
CA GLY A 81 -10.60 10.40 -0.04
C GLY A 81 -10.92 8.91 -0.05
N VAL A 82 -11.36 8.35 -1.19
CA VAL A 82 -11.53 6.89 -1.34
C VAL A 82 -10.16 6.22 -1.44
N ASP A 83 -9.25 6.81 -2.22
CA ASP A 83 -7.84 6.42 -2.31
C ASP A 83 -7.18 6.28 -0.93
N TYR A 84 -7.40 7.27 -0.05
CA TYR A 84 -6.88 7.29 1.32
C TYR A 84 -7.45 6.16 2.18
N VAL A 85 -8.78 5.99 2.21
CA VAL A 85 -9.43 4.95 3.04
C VAL A 85 -9.04 3.54 2.57
N VAL A 86 -8.96 3.34 1.25
CA VAL A 86 -8.56 2.05 0.70
C VAL A 86 -7.09 1.76 0.97
N LEU A 87 -6.21 2.76 0.89
CA LEU A 87 -4.81 2.64 1.29
C LEU A 87 -4.67 2.30 2.77
N ASP A 88 -5.39 2.98 3.64
CA ASP A 88 -5.40 2.74 5.09
C ASP A 88 -5.83 1.30 5.42
N GLY A 89 -6.93 0.84 4.83
CA GLY A 89 -7.35 -0.55 4.96
C GLY A 89 -6.35 -1.55 4.38
N ALA A 90 -5.63 -1.18 3.32
CA ALA A 90 -4.63 -2.04 2.70
C ALA A 90 -3.39 -2.19 3.57
N LEU A 91 -2.96 -1.13 4.25
CA LEU A 91 -1.86 -1.16 5.21
C LEU A 91 -2.20 -2.01 6.43
N ASN A 92 -3.42 -1.86 6.94
CA ASN A 92 -3.88 -2.57 8.14
C ASN A 92 -4.28 -4.03 7.90
N SER A 93 -4.82 -4.37 6.73
CA SER A 93 -5.46 -5.67 6.48
C SER A 93 -5.12 -6.31 5.13
N GLY A 94 -4.24 -5.69 4.36
CA GLY A 94 -3.82 -6.14 3.04
C GLY A 94 -4.70 -5.59 1.90
N PRO A 95 -4.13 -5.34 0.70
CA PRO A 95 -4.83 -4.74 -0.44
C PRO A 95 -6.14 -5.44 -0.81
N GLY A 96 -6.11 -6.77 -0.95
CA GLY A 96 -7.28 -7.54 -1.37
C GLY A 96 -8.45 -7.41 -0.40
N ARG A 97 -8.19 -7.42 0.92
CA ARG A 97 -9.23 -7.23 1.93
C ARG A 97 -9.81 -5.82 1.85
N SER A 98 -8.96 -4.82 1.73
CA SER A 98 -9.39 -3.42 1.60
C SER A 98 -10.28 -3.20 0.38
N ILE A 99 -9.89 -3.77 -0.77
CA ILE A 99 -10.69 -3.73 -2.00
C ILE A 99 -12.04 -4.43 -1.80
N MET A 100 -12.07 -5.58 -1.12
CA MET A 100 -13.34 -6.26 -0.81
C MET A 100 -14.26 -5.40 0.05
N TRP A 101 -13.74 -4.65 1.01
CA TRP A 101 -14.53 -3.71 1.81
C TRP A 101 -15.11 -2.58 0.95
N LEU A 102 -14.32 -2.01 0.04
CA LEU A 102 -14.82 -1.02 -0.93
C LEU A 102 -15.93 -1.63 -1.80
N GLN A 103 -15.71 -2.82 -2.38
CA GLN A 103 -16.69 -3.53 -3.20
C GLN A 103 -17.99 -3.82 -2.41
N GLN A 104 -17.90 -4.11 -1.12
CA GLN A 104 -19.04 -4.30 -0.23
C GLN A 104 -19.77 -3.00 0.08
N ALA A 105 -19.04 -1.93 0.41
CA ALA A 105 -19.61 -0.62 0.72
C ALA A 105 -20.36 0.00 -0.47
N LEU A 106 -19.98 -0.36 -1.70
CA LEU A 106 -20.64 0.09 -2.92
C LEU A 106 -21.90 -0.71 -3.28
N ARG A 107 -22.29 -1.75 -2.53
CA ARG A 107 -23.62 -2.39 -2.70
C ARG A 107 -24.67 -1.40 -2.21
N PRO A 108 -25.67 -0.97 -3.01
CA PRO A 108 -26.35 -1.65 -4.13
C PRO A 108 -25.95 -1.21 -5.56
N ALA A 109 -25.04 -0.26 -5.74
CA ALA A 109 -24.65 0.30 -7.05
C ALA A 109 -23.63 -0.58 -7.80
N TYR A 110 -22.78 -1.30 -7.08
CA TYR A 110 -21.83 -2.25 -7.65
C TYR A 110 -22.49 -3.62 -7.80
N THR A 111 -22.49 -4.20 -9.00
CA THR A 111 -23.05 -5.55 -9.29
C THR A 111 -21.97 -6.61 -9.54
N GLY A 112 -20.69 -6.23 -9.64
CA GLY A 112 -19.56 -7.13 -9.87
C GLY A 112 -19.28 -8.09 -8.70
N ARG A 113 -18.25 -8.93 -8.82
CA ARG A 113 -17.86 -9.88 -7.76
C ARG A 113 -17.17 -9.14 -6.62
N ILE A 114 -17.31 -9.65 -5.39
CA ILE A 114 -16.49 -9.25 -4.25
C ILE A 114 -15.31 -10.22 -4.22
N ASP A 115 -14.23 -9.86 -4.89
CA ASP A 115 -13.06 -10.71 -5.12
C ASP A 115 -11.73 -10.04 -4.74
N GLY A 116 -11.78 -8.78 -4.28
CA GLY A 116 -10.58 -8.04 -3.90
C GLY A 116 -9.74 -7.59 -5.09
N VAL A 117 -10.32 -7.57 -6.30
CA VAL A 117 -9.66 -7.07 -7.52
C VAL A 117 -10.43 -5.87 -8.05
N LEU A 118 -9.75 -4.75 -8.27
CA LEU A 118 -10.33 -3.58 -8.92
C LEU A 118 -10.32 -3.73 -10.45
N GLY A 119 -11.45 -3.42 -11.09
CA GLY A 119 -11.64 -3.51 -12.54
C GLY A 119 -12.73 -4.51 -12.96
N MET A 120 -12.92 -4.67 -14.28
CA MET A 120 -13.80 -5.71 -14.82
C MET A 120 -13.20 -7.07 -14.47
N GLY A 121 -13.81 -7.78 -13.52
CA GLY A 121 -13.34 -9.05 -12.96
C GLY A 121 -12.69 -9.95 -14.02
N GLY A 122 -11.37 -10.06 -13.96
CA GLY A 122 -10.59 -10.77 -14.95
C GLY A 122 -10.94 -12.24 -14.96
N VAL A 123 -11.33 -12.73 -16.14
CA VAL A 123 -11.34 -14.14 -16.52
C VAL A 123 -10.04 -14.77 -16.02
N ARG A 124 -10.14 -15.72 -15.08
CA ARG A 124 -9.01 -16.58 -14.72
C ARG A 124 -8.61 -17.34 -15.98
N ARG A 125 -7.35 -17.19 -16.42
CA ARG A 125 -6.70 -18.18 -17.29
C ARG A 125 -6.34 -19.41 -16.48
#